data_AF-A0A380TGD0-F1
#
_entry.id   AF-A0A380TGD0-F1
#
_cell.length_a   1.000
_cell.length_b   1.000
_cell.length_c   1.000
_cell.angle_alpha   90.00
_cell.angle_beta   90.00
_cell.angle_gamma   90.00
#
_symmetry.space_group_name_H-M   'P 1'
#
loop_
_entity.id
_entity.type
_entity.pdbx_description
1 polymer ?
#
loop_
_entity_poly.entity_id
_entity_poly.type
_entity_poly.pdbx_seq_one_letter_code
_entity_poly.pdbx_strand_id
1 'polypeptide(L)'
;MLIEKDDDKKQAGVRMLFDRYQRPLMGFLGDRFPDLNEDERASAIDDVFIGIYNKAVDGSLNTDDDLSGLIFTIARRRALDSRRKNARRIPAGAKLLEEVGDYLKETEVGSDWRLAAILEKTHEVSDEFRRLVRTLKAVQQRRVASVMADALPDWLTDREIAEEVNTRFGIHLSQLEVKGAKQAFVTKFRDVLKRRLK
;
A
#
# COMPACT_ATOMS: atom_id res chain seq x y z
N MET A 1 -24.30 12.60 17.37
CA MET A 1 -22.84 12.55 17.54
C MET A 1 -22.11 13.50 16.60
N LEU A 2 -22.12 13.30 15.27
CA LEU A 2 -21.34 14.18 14.35
C LEU A 2 -21.95 15.58 14.12
N ILE A 3 -23.25 15.76 14.35
CA ILE A 3 -23.97 17.04 14.18
C ILE A 3 -24.16 17.76 15.54
N GLU A 4 -23.71 17.16 16.64
CA GLU A 4 -23.90 17.74 17.96
C GLU A 4 -22.98 18.95 18.17
N LYS A 5 -23.43 19.98 18.90
CA LYS A 5 -22.60 21.17 19.16
C LYS A 5 -21.36 20.85 20.01
N ASP A 6 -21.41 19.74 20.75
CA ASP A 6 -20.38 19.25 21.64
C ASP A 6 -19.24 18.59 20.85
N ASP A 7 -18.02 19.10 21.06
CA ASP A 7 -16.82 18.65 20.36
C ASP A 7 -16.44 17.21 20.73
N ASP A 8 -16.61 16.82 22.00
CA ASP A 8 -16.29 15.47 22.48
C ASP A 8 -17.16 14.42 21.78
N LYS A 9 -18.41 14.78 21.46
CA LYS A 9 -19.34 13.90 20.74
C LYS A 9 -19.04 13.82 19.24
N LYS A 10 -18.49 14.88 18.66
CA LYS A 10 -17.96 14.84 17.29
C LYS A 10 -16.74 13.93 17.21
N GLN A 11 -15.79 14.07 18.14
CA GLN A 11 -14.62 13.21 18.23
C GLN A 11 -15.01 11.74 18.42
N ALA A 12 -15.93 11.44 19.34
CA ALA A 12 -16.46 10.09 19.53
C ALA A 12 -17.11 9.52 18.26
N GLY A 13 -17.90 10.34 17.55
CA GLY A 13 -18.50 9.96 16.27
C GLY A 13 -17.46 9.63 15.19
N VAL A 14 -16.40 10.44 15.08
CA VAL A 14 -15.30 10.18 14.13
C VAL A 14 -14.55 8.91 14.49
N ARG A 15 -14.32 8.65 15.78
CA ARG A 15 -13.69 7.41 16.26
C ARG A 15 -14.51 6.17 15.87
N MET A 16 -15.83 6.22 16.03
CA MET A 16 -16.71 5.13 15.59
C MET A 16 -16.65 4.90 14.08
N LEU A 17 -16.54 5.96 13.28
CA LEU A 17 -16.34 5.84 11.84
C LEU A 17 -14.98 5.23 11.51
N PHE A 18 -13.92 5.67 12.20
CA PHE A 18 -12.57 5.13 12.05
C PHE A 18 -12.57 3.62 12.28
N ASP A 19 -13.08 3.17 13.42
CA ASP A 19 -13.12 1.76 13.78
C ASP A 19 -13.88 0.91 12.76
N ARG A 20 -14.98 1.45 12.24
CA ARG A 20 -15.83 0.78 11.24
C ARG A 20 -15.21 0.72 9.85
N TYR A 21 -14.56 1.80 9.40
CA TYR A 21 -14.16 1.98 8.00
C TYR A 21 -12.67 1.85 7.73
N GLN A 22 -11.80 1.83 8.76
CA GLN A 22 -10.35 1.69 8.56
C GLN A 22 -9.97 0.48 7.68
N ARG A 23 -10.51 -0.71 7.97
CA ARG A 23 -10.21 -1.94 7.22
C ARG A 23 -10.82 -1.92 5.81
N PRO A 24 -12.10 -1.59 5.62
CA PRO A 24 -12.67 -1.41 4.28
C PRO A 24 -11.92 -0.39 3.42
N LEU A 25 -11.48 0.72 4.01
CA LEU A 25 -10.70 1.74 3.30
C LEU A 25 -9.31 1.24 2.94
N MET A 26 -8.63 0.54 3.84
CA MET A 26 -7.31 -0.05 3.56
C MET A 26 -7.38 -1.04 2.38
N GLY A 27 -8.38 -1.94 2.38
CA GLY A 27 -8.59 -2.87 1.28
C GLY A 27 -8.95 -2.18 -0.05
N PHE A 28 -9.86 -1.20 -0.01
CA PHE A 28 -10.22 -0.41 -1.18
C PHE A 28 -9.03 0.35 -1.76
N LEU A 29 -8.23 1.00 -0.91
CA LEU A 29 -7.04 1.73 -1.32
C LEU A 29 -5.97 0.78 -1.84
N GLY A 30 -5.76 -0.36 -1.19
CA GLY A 30 -4.84 -1.38 -1.67
C GLY A 30 -5.20 -1.92 -3.05
N ASP A 31 -6.50 -2.12 -3.32
CA ASP A 31 -6.98 -2.60 -4.63
C ASP A 31 -6.85 -1.54 -5.73
N ARG A 32 -7.19 -0.28 -5.41
CA ARG A 32 -7.26 0.82 -6.39
C ARG A 32 -5.93 1.56 -6.56
N PHE A 33 -5.08 1.54 -5.54
CA PHE A 33 -3.80 2.25 -5.43
C PHE A 33 -2.71 1.30 -4.90
N PRO A 34 -2.43 0.19 -5.60
CA PRO A 34 -1.45 -0.82 -5.16
C PRO A 34 -0.01 -0.30 -5.13
N ASP A 35 0.21 0.91 -5.67
CA ASP A 35 1.50 1.58 -5.73
C ASP A 35 1.80 2.48 -4.53
N LEU A 36 0.80 2.77 -3.70
CA LEU A 36 1.03 3.40 -2.41
C LEU A 36 1.49 2.36 -1.42
N ASN A 37 2.50 2.66 -0.61
CA ASN A 37 2.89 1.77 0.48
C ASN A 37 1.86 1.83 1.62
N GLU A 38 2.05 1.00 2.65
CA GLU A 38 1.14 0.93 3.80
C GLU A 38 1.01 2.26 4.54
N ASP A 39 2.12 2.93 4.84
CA ASP A 39 2.14 4.22 5.55
C ASP A 39 1.39 5.31 4.78
N GLU A 40 1.53 5.34 3.45
CA GLU A 40 0.85 6.28 2.57
C GLU A 40 -0.65 6.02 2.52
N ARG A 41 -1.06 4.74 2.55
CA ARG A 41 -2.49 4.38 2.64
C ARG A 41 -3.05 4.73 4.02
N ALA A 42 -2.33 4.43 5.10
CA ALA A 42 -2.72 4.78 6.46
C ALA A 42 -2.88 6.30 6.62
N SER A 43 -1.90 7.07 6.16
CA SER A 43 -1.96 8.54 6.16
C SER A 43 -3.14 9.07 5.34
N ALA A 44 -3.45 8.46 4.19
CA ALA A 44 -4.63 8.83 3.41
C ALA A 44 -5.95 8.52 4.13
N ILE A 45 -5.99 7.48 4.97
CA ILE A 45 -7.14 7.13 5.81
C ILE A 45 -7.30 8.14 6.95
N ASP A 46 -6.21 8.48 7.65
CA ASP A 46 -6.24 9.49 8.71
C ASP A 46 -6.74 10.84 8.18
N ASP A 47 -6.25 11.26 7.01
CA ASP A 47 -6.68 12.48 6.32
C ASP A 47 -8.18 12.49 5.98
N VAL A 48 -8.79 11.31 5.77
CA VAL A 48 -10.25 11.20 5.54
C VAL A 48 -11.00 11.57 6.80
N PHE A 49 -10.61 10.99 7.93
CA PHE A 49 -11.31 11.20 9.19
C PHE A 49 -11.06 12.60 9.77
N ILE A 50 -9.85 13.15 9.59
CA ILE A 50 -9.57 14.57 9.84
C ILE A 50 -10.47 15.46 8.97
N GLY A 51 -10.63 15.12 7.69
CA GLY A 51 -11.51 15.84 6.77
C GLY A 51 -12.98 15.81 7.20
N ILE A 52 -13.47 14.67 7.67
CA ILE A 52 -14.84 14.51 8.17
C ILE A 52 -15.04 15.29 9.47
N TYR A 53 -14.06 15.23 10.38
CA TYR A 53 -14.08 16.00 11.62
C TYR A 53 -14.16 17.51 11.33
N ASN A 54 -13.31 18.03 10.45
CA ASN A 54 -13.31 19.44 10.09
C ASN A 54 -14.67 19.87 9.49
N LYS A 55 -15.27 19.02 8.65
CA LYS A 55 -16.61 19.23 8.11
C LYS A 55 -17.72 19.21 9.17
N ALA A 56 -17.56 18.41 10.21
CA ALA A 56 -18.49 18.37 11.33
C ALA A 56 -18.35 19.63 12.21
N VAL A 57 -17.12 20.10 12.42
CA VAL A 57 -16.82 21.32 13.18
C VAL A 57 -17.35 22.56 12.45
N ASP A 58 -17.11 22.68 11.14
CA ASP A 58 -17.53 23.84 10.34
C ASP A 58 -19.02 23.82 9.92
N GLY A 59 -19.73 22.72 10.23
CA GLY A 59 -21.16 22.56 9.90
C GLY A 59 -21.44 22.28 8.42
N SER A 60 -20.42 22.05 7.59
CA SER A 60 -20.55 21.74 6.17
C SER A 60 -20.72 20.24 5.88
N LEU A 61 -20.73 19.40 6.92
CA LEU A 61 -21.02 17.98 6.78
C LEU A 61 -22.51 17.77 6.47
N ASN A 62 -22.81 17.45 5.21
CA ASN A 62 -24.14 16.98 4.84
C ASN A 62 -24.33 15.55 5.34
N THR A 63 -25.27 15.36 6.27
CA THR A 63 -25.62 14.05 6.82
C THR A 63 -26.83 13.41 6.17
N ASP A 64 -27.51 14.13 5.26
CA ASP A 64 -28.64 13.57 4.50
C ASP A 64 -28.17 12.65 3.37
N ASP A 65 -26.91 12.80 2.95
CA ASP A 65 -26.25 11.94 1.97
C ASP A 65 -25.61 10.71 2.62
N ASP A 66 -25.40 9.64 1.83
CA ASP A 66 -24.67 8.45 2.28
C ASP A 66 -23.23 8.80 2.65
N LEU A 67 -22.97 8.79 3.96
CA LEU A 67 -21.68 9.05 4.56
C LEU A 67 -20.61 8.06 4.08
N SER A 68 -21.01 6.82 3.74
CA SER A 68 -20.11 5.80 3.21
C SER A 68 -19.55 6.24 1.86
N GLY A 69 -20.42 6.64 0.92
CA GLY A 69 -20.02 7.19 -0.38
C GLY A 69 -19.08 8.40 -0.26
N LEU A 70 -19.33 9.29 0.71
CA LEU A 70 -18.46 10.43 1.00
C LEU A 70 -17.08 9.97 1.48
N ILE A 71 -17.01 9.06 2.46
CA ILE A 71 -15.77 8.50 3.02
C ILE A 71 -14.88 7.92 1.91
N PHE A 72 -15.42 7.04 1.07
CA PHE A 72 -14.65 6.41 -0.02
C PHE A 72 -14.24 7.42 -1.10
N THR A 73 -15.05 8.44 -1.34
CA THR A 73 -14.72 9.53 -2.28
C THR A 73 -13.54 10.36 -1.77
N ILE A 74 -13.55 10.73 -0.49
CA ILE A 74 -12.44 11.48 0.13
C ILE A 74 -11.17 10.62 0.09
N ALA A 75 -11.26 9.34 0.46
CA ALA A 75 -10.11 8.43 0.47
C ALA A 75 -9.47 8.31 -0.92
N ARG A 76 -10.29 8.14 -1.96
CA ARG A 76 -9.83 8.09 -3.35
C ARG A 76 -9.12 9.39 -3.77
N ARG A 77 -9.64 10.55 -3.38
CA ARG A 77 -9.02 11.86 -3.70
C ARG A 77 -7.69 12.02 -2.99
N ARG A 78 -7.62 11.69 -1.69
CA ARG A 78 -6.37 11.72 -0.91
C ARG A 78 -5.30 10.82 -1.50
N ALA A 79 -5.65 9.58 -1.86
CA ALA A 79 -4.71 8.67 -2.51
C ALA A 79 -4.21 9.18 -3.88
N LEU A 80 -5.06 9.83 -4.68
CA LEU A 80 -4.64 10.49 -5.93
C LEU A 80 -3.67 11.64 -5.66
N ASP A 81 -3.89 12.42 -4.60
CA ASP A 81 -3.02 13.53 -4.23
C ASP A 81 -1.67 13.03 -3.71
N SER A 82 -1.64 11.97 -2.90
CA SER A 82 -0.39 11.28 -2.52
C SER A 82 0.38 10.80 -3.74
N ARG A 83 -0.30 10.17 -4.70
CA ARG A 83 0.33 9.76 -5.97
C ARG A 83 0.91 10.94 -6.76
N ARG A 84 0.19 12.07 -6.83
CA ARG A 84 0.67 13.28 -7.50
C ARG A 84 1.89 13.87 -6.80
N LYS A 85 1.88 13.87 -5.46
CA LYS A 85 3.01 14.34 -4.64
C LYS A 85 4.24 13.47 -4.85
N ASN A 86 4.06 12.14 -4.89
CA ASN A 86 5.15 11.19 -5.14
C ASN A 86 5.70 11.30 -6.55
N ALA A 87 4.84 11.49 -7.57
CA ALA A 87 5.30 11.73 -8.94
C ALA A 87 6.14 13.01 -9.10
N ARG A 88 6.00 13.98 -8.19
CA ARG A 88 6.77 15.24 -8.17
C ARG A 88 8.02 15.19 -7.30
N ARG A 89 8.12 14.22 -6.38
CA ARG A 89 9.33 14.01 -5.57
C ARG A 89 10.28 13.09 -6.33
N ILE A 90 11.48 13.59 -6.61
CA ILE A 90 12.63 12.72 -6.93
C ILE A 90 12.77 11.75 -5.73
N PRO A 91 12.77 10.41 -5.92
CA PRO A 91 12.64 9.48 -4.81
C PRO A 91 13.82 9.61 -3.85
N ALA A 92 13.55 9.98 -2.60
CA ALA A 92 14.46 9.78 -1.49
C ALA A 92 14.44 8.28 -1.12
N GLY A 93 14.87 7.42 -2.04
CA GLY A 93 14.82 5.97 -1.91
C GLY A 93 15.92 5.37 -1.03
N ALA A 94 16.81 6.18 -0.45
CA ALA A 94 18.07 5.71 0.11
C ALA A 94 17.96 4.89 1.41
N LYS A 95 16.90 5.06 2.22
CA LYS A 95 16.91 4.54 3.60
C LYS A 95 16.40 3.12 3.79
N LEU A 96 15.63 2.56 2.84
CA LEU A 96 15.12 1.18 2.92
C LEU A 96 16.12 0.15 2.36
N LEU A 97 17.25 0.60 1.79
CA LEU A 97 18.07 -0.19 0.86
C LEU A 97 19.26 -0.91 1.50
N GLU A 98 19.81 -0.40 2.61
CA GLU A 98 20.98 -1.02 3.25
C GLU A 98 20.61 -2.28 4.05
N GLU A 99 19.47 -2.30 4.75
CA GLU A 99 19.06 -3.46 5.58
C GLU A 99 18.64 -4.68 4.73
N VAL A 100 18.26 -4.46 3.47
CA VAL A 100 17.79 -5.51 2.56
C VAL A 100 18.91 -6.46 2.11
N GLY A 101 20.15 -5.96 2.03
CA GLY A 101 21.28 -6.72 1.51
C GLY A 101 21.68 -7.93 2.37
N ASP A 102 21.43 -7.86 3.69
CA ASP A 102 21.82 -8.88 4.65
C ASP A 102 20.84 -10.06 4.71
N TYR A 103 19.54 -9.82 4.53
CA TYR A 103 18.52 -10.87 4.54
C TYR A 103 18.49 -11.71 3.26
N LEU A 104 18.91 -11.14 2.13
CA LEU A 104 18.99 -11.86 0.85
C LEU A 104 20.34 -12.57 0.66
N LYS A 105 21.16 -12.66 1.71
CA LYS A 105 22.45 -13.36 1.66
C LYS A 105 22.20 -14.80 1.22
N GLU A 106 22.87 -15.22 0.15
CA GLU A 106 22.84 -16.57 -0.43
C GLU A 106 21.68 -16.89 -1.40
N THR A 107 20.82 -15.93 -1.76
CA THR A 107 19.87 -16.12 -2.88
C THR A 107 20.37 -15.47 -4.17
N GLU A 108 20.04 -16.04 -5.34
CA GLU A 108 20.35 -15.41 -6.65
C GLU A 108 19.77 -13.99 -6.73
N VAL A 109 18.56 -13.78 -6.18
CA VAL A 109 17.90 -12.48 -6.13
C VAL A 109 18.70 -11.52 -5.24
N GLY A 110 19.27 -12.01 -4.14
CA GLY A 110 20.13 -11.22 -3.26
C GLY A 110 21.44 -10.82 -3.89
N SER A 111 22.07 -11.70 -4.66
CA SER A 111 23.27 -11.36 -5.43
C SER A 111 22.97 -10.26 -6.46
N ASP A 112 21.89 -10.41 -7.24
CA ASP A 112 21.46 -9.41 -8.22
C ASP A 112 21.05 -8.09 -7.54
N TRP A 113 20.38 -8.16 -6.39
CA TRP A 113 19.98 -6.98 -5.61
C TRP A 113 21.16 -6.22 -5.03
N ARG A 114 22.16 -6.94 -4.47
CA ARG A 114 23.41 -6.32 -4.00
C ARG A 114 24.16 -5.64 -5.14
N LEU A 115 24.21 -6.26 -6.31
CA LEU A 115 24.79 -5.64 -7.48
C LEU A 115 24.01 -4.37 -7.87
N ALA A 116 22.68 -4.41 -7.83
CA ALA A 116 21.87 -3.22 -8.06
C ALA A 116 22.13 -2.13 -7.01
N ALA A 117 22.40 -2.50 -5.75
CA ALA A 117 22.70 -1.58 -4.67
C ALA A 117 24.07 -0.91 -4.87
N ILE A 118 25.09 -1.70 -5.21
CA ILE A 118 26.44 -1.23 -5.56
C ILE A 118 26.40 -0.25 -6.74
N LEU A 119 25.52 -0.51 -7.70
CA LEU A 119 25.33 0.33 -8.89
C LEU A 119 24.34 1.49 -8.66
N GLU A 120 23.83 1.68 -7.45
CA GLU A 120 22.80 2.68 -7.09
C GLU A 120 21.48 2.58 -7.88
N LYS A 121 21.22 1.45 -8.53
CA LYS A 121 20.04 1.18 -9.39
C LYS A 121 18.85 0.57 -8.66
N THR A 122 18.95 0.28 -7.36
CA THR A 122 17.87 -0.34 -6.57
C THR A 122 16.57 0.47 -6.57
N HIS A 123 16.66 1.80 -6.61
CA HIS A 123 15.50 2.67 -6.72
C HIS A 123 14.78 2.47 -8.06
N GLU A 124 15.50 2.40 -9.18
CA GLU A 124 14.92 2.15 -10.50
C GLU A 124 14.26 0.78 -10.60
N VAL A 125 14.91 -0.24 -10.05
CA VAL A 125 14.39 -1.61 -9.97
C VAL A 125 13.08 -1.62 -9.17
N SER A 126 13.06 -0.96 -8.01
CA SER A 126 11.85 -0.87 -7.17
C SER A 126 10.71 -0.15 -7.88
N ASP A 127 10.99 0.97 -8.55
CA ASP A 127 9.99 1.74 -9.28
C ASP A 127 9.45 1.01 -10.49
N GLU A 128 10.30 0.29 -11.22
CA GLU A 128 9.85 -0.58 -12.31
C GLU A 128 9.01 -1.74 -11.78
N PHE A 129 9.41 -2.35 -10.66
CA PHE A 129 8.65 -3.42 -10.05
C PHE A 129 7.27 -2.96 -9.57
N ARG A 130 7.18 -1.80 -8.89
CA ARG A 130 5.89 -1.18 -8.52
C ARG A 130 5.05 -0.84 -9.74
N ARG A 131 5.65 -0.41 -10.85
CA ARG A 131 4.93 -0.21 -12.12
C ARG A 131 4.38 -1.52 -12.68
N LEU A 132 5.16 -2.60 -12.64
CA LEU A 132 4.72 -3.93 -13.07
C LEU A 132 3.50 -4.39 -12.27
N VAL A 133 3.48 -4.20 -10.95
CA VAL A 133 2.32 -4.54 -10.09
C VAL A 133 1.02 -3.93 -10.64
N ARG A 134 1.05 -2.68 -11.12
CA ARG A 134 -0.13 -1.99 -11.67
C ARG A 134 -0.71 -2.64 -12.92
N THR A 135 0.12 -3.34 -13.71
CA THR A 135 -0.27 -3.91 -15.01
C THR A 135 -1.03 -5.23 -14.89
N LEU A 136 -1.13 -5.80 -13.69
CA LEU A 136 -1.64 -7.16 -13.52
C LEU A 136 -3.14 -7.20 -13.52
N LYS A 137 -3.69 -8.09 -14.33
CA LYS A 137 -5.14 -8.22 -14.48
C LYS A 137 -5.78 -8.90 -13.26
N ALA A 138 -5.17 -9.96 -12.74
CA ALA A 138 -5.70 -10.69 -11.60
C ALA A 138 -5.53 -9.92 -10.28
N VAL A 139 -6.64 -9.66 -9.58
CA VAL A 139 -6.67 -8.89 -8.33
C VAL A 139 -5.89 -9.59 -7.21
N GLN A 140 -6.07 -10.89 -7.03
CA GLN A 140 -5.35 -11.67 -6.01
C GLN A 140 -3.83 -11.62 -6.22
N GLN A 141 -3.38 -11.80 -7.47
CA GLN A 141 -1.96 -11.67 -7.83
C GLN A 141 -1.43 -10.28 -7.51
N ARG A 142 -2.24 -9.23 -7.74
CA ARG A 142 -1.86 -7.84 -7.47
C ARG A 142 -1.71 -7.53 -5.97
N ARG A 143 -2.51 -8.19 -5.12
CA ARG A 143 -2.41 -8.04 -3.66
C ARG A 143 -1.15 -8.69 -3.12
N VAL A 144 -0.87 -9.93 -3.54
CA VAL A 144 0.38 -10.64 -3.23
C VAL A 144 1.59 -9.82 -3.70
N ALA A 145 1.50 -9.27 -4.91
CA ALA A 145 2.52 -8.40 -5.46
C ALA A 145 2.78 -7.11 -4.69
N SER A 146 1.71 -6.47 -4.21
CA SER A 146 1.82 -5.22 -3.46
C SER A 146 2.54 -5.47 -2.15
N VAL A 147 2.24 -6.57 -1.46
CA VAL A 147 3.01 -7.02 -0.29
C VAL A 147 4.47 -7.27 -0.66
N MET A 148 4.73 -8.02 -1.74
CA MET A 148 6.10 -8.30 -2.20
C MET A 148 6.85 -7.06 -2.71
N ALA A 149 6.16 -5.99 -3.13
CA ALA A 149 6.81 -4.76 -3.57
C ALA A 149 7.22 -3.86 -2.40
N ASP A 150 6.58 -4.05 -1.24
CA ASP A 150 6.91 -3.34 0.00
C ASP A 150 7.98 -4.10 0.81
N ALA A 151 8.00 -5.44 0.74
CA ALA A 151 8.92 -6.29 1.49
C ALA A 151 9.92 -7.10 0.63
N LEU A 152 9.98 -6.91 -0.68
CA LEU A 152 10.73 -7.76 -1.61
C LEU A 152 10.31 -9.25 -1.63
N PRO A 153 10.49 -9.94 -2.76
CA PRO A 153 9.92 -11.29 -2.96
C PRO A 153 10.41 -12.38 -2.01
N ASP A 154 11.63 -12.27 -1.48
CA ASP A 154 12.31 -13.32 -0.72
C ASP A 154 12.28 -13.07 0.80
N TRP A 155 11.73 -11.95 1.27
CA TRP A 155 11.72 -11.61 2.70
C TRP A 155 10.60 -12.30 3.48
N LEU A 156 9.46 -12.58 2.83
CA LEU A 156 8.29 -13.15 3.48
C LEU A 156 8.02 -14.57 2.99
N THR A 157 7.77 -15.48 3.93
CA THR A 157 7.25 -16.83 3.63
C THR A 157 5.86 -16.75 3.02
N ASP A 158 5.41 -17.83 2.35
CA ASP A 158 4.06 -17.87 1.76
C ASP A 158 2.96 -17.64 2.83
N ARG A 159 3.22 -18.07 4.07
CA ARG A 159 2.34 -17.83 5.22
C ARG A 159 2.30 -16.36 5.61
N GLU A 160 3.47 -15.73 5.76
CA GLU A 160 3.54 -14.31 6.14
C GLU A 160 2.94 -13.41 5.06
N ILE A 161 3.14 -13.74 3.78
CA ILE A 161 2.47 -13.02 2.69
C ILE A 161 0.94 -13.20 2.79
N ALA A 162 0.44 -14.40 3.09
CA ALA A 162 -0.99 -14.63 3.27
C ALA A 162 -1.56 -13.85 4.47
N GLU A 163 -0.84 -13.84 5.59
CA GLU A 163 -1.18 -13.07 6.79
C GLU A 163 -1.18 -11.57 6.48
N GLU A 164 -0.17 -11.07 5.79
CA GLU A 164 -0.05 -9.66 5.42
C GLU A 164 -1.12 -9.23 4.41
N VAL A 165 -1.47 -10.09 3.45
CA VAL A 165 -2.60 -9.85 2.56
C VAL A 165 -3.91 -9.81 3.35
N ASN A 166 -4.09 -10.69 4.33
CA ASN A 166 -5.28 -10.66 5.18
C ASN A 166 -5.33 -9.39 6.04
N THR A 167 -4.20 -8.98 6.63
CA THR A 167 -4.07 -7.76 7.42
C THR A 167 -4.40 -6.52 6.59
N ARG A 168 -3.82 -6.40 5.38
CA ARG A 168 -3.95 -5.21 4.53
C ARG A 168 -5.26 -5.13 3.77
N PHE A 169 -5.77 -6.26 3.30
CA PHE A 169 -6.93 -6.30 2.39
C PHE A 169 -8.17 -6.96 2.99
N GLY A 170 -8.08 -7.53 4.19
CA GLY A 170 -9.18 -8.23 4.85
C GLY A 170 -9.59 -9.54 4.16
N ILE A 171 -8.68 -10.13 3.38
CA ILE A 171 -8.98 -11.27 2.51
C ILE A 171 -8.02 -12.41 2.81
N HIS A 172 -8.61 -13.57 3.07
CA HIS A 172 -7.86 -14.79 3.28
C HIS A 172 -7.47 -15.40 1.93
N LEU A 173 -6.16 -15.56 1.71
CA LEU A 173 -5.63 -16.35 0.60
C LEU A 173 -5.04 -17.64 1.14
N SER A 174 -5.24 -18.74 0.43
CA SER A 174 -4.55 -19.98 0.76
C SER A 174 -3.06 -19.86 0.47
N GLN A 175 -2.22 -20.60 1.22
CA GLN A 175 -0.78 -20.64 0.97
C GLN A 175 -0.46 -21.13 -0.46
N LEU A 176 -1.32 -21.98 -1.05
CA LEU A 176 -1.16 -22.47 -2.42
C LEU A 176 -1.34 -21.34 -3.45
N GLU A 177 -2.38 -20.51 -3.30
CA GLU A 177 -2.61 -19.34 -4.15
C GLU A 177 -1.46 -18.33 -4.04
N VAL A 178 -1.00 -18.09 -2.81
CA VAL A 178 0.14 -17.22 -2.55
C VAL A 178 1.41 -17.76 -3.19
N LYS A 179 1.72 -19.05 -3.02
CA LYS A 179 2.91 -19.69 -3.61
C LYS A 179 2.92 -19.56 -5.13
N GLY A 180 1.79 -19.84 -5.78
CA GLY A 180 1.67 -19.71 -7.24
C GLY A 180 1.89 -18.26 -7.72
N ALA A 181 1.28 -17.29 -7.04
CA ALA A 181 1.46 -15.88 -7.35
C ALA A 181 2.91 -15.41 -7.08
N LYS A 182 3.49 -15.78 -5.93
CA LYS A 182 4.85 -15.46 -5.52
C LYS A 182 5.87 -15.96 -6.53
N GLN A 183 5.78 -17.21 -6.96
CA GLN A 183 6.72 -17.79 -7.93
C GLN A 183 6.70 -17.01 -9.25
N ALA A 184 5.50 -16.72 -9.79
CA ALA A 184 5.35 -15.93 -11.00
C ALA A 184 5.93 -14.52 -10.85
N PHE A 185 5.88 -13.97 -9.63
CA PHE A 185 6.40 -12.65 -9.31
C PHE A 185 7.91 -12.59 -9.13
N VAL A 186 8.49 -13.57 -8.46
CA VAL A 186 9.95 -13.72 -8.33
C VAL A 186 10.59 -13.78 -9.71
N THR A 187 10.01 -14.54 -10.64
CA THR A 187 10.50 -14.61 -12.03
C THR A 187 10.50 -13.23 -12.69
N LYS A 188 9.38 -12.50 -12.62
CA LYS A 188 9.30 -11.15 -13.22
C LYS A 188 10.23 -10.15 -12.54
N PHE A 189 10.43 -10.27 -11.23
CA PHE A 189 11.36 -9.43 -10.49
C PHE A 189 12.80 -9.66 -10.92
N ARG A 190 13.20 -10.93 -11.08
CA ARG A 190 14.51 -11.30 -11.67
C ARG A 190 14.68 -10.73 -13.07
N ASP A 191 13.64 -10.74 -13.90
CA ASP A 191 13.69 -10.16 -15.24
C ASP A 191 13.85 -8.62 -15.22
N VAL A 192 13.26 -7.94 -14.24
CA VAL A 192 13.49 -6.49 -14.01
C VAL A 192 14.94 -6.25 -13.58
N LEU A 193 15.43 -7.01 -12.59
CA LEU A 193 16.81 -6.93 -12.12
C LEU A 193 17.81 -7.12 -13.28
N LYS A 194 17.71 -8.22 -14.02
CA LYS A 194 18.60 -8.51 -15.15
C LYS A 194 18.58 -7.45 -16.25
N ARG A 195 17.43 -6.81 -16.51
CA ARG A 195 17.33 -5.72 -17.50
C ARG A 195 17.99 -4.42 -17.02
N ARG A 196 17.96 -4.14 -15.72
CA ARG A 196 18.54 -2.93 -15.12
C ARG A 196 20.03 -3.08 -14.82
N LEU A 197 20.51 -4.31 -14.62
CA LEU A 197 21.91 -4.61 -14.31
C LEU A 197 22.81 -4.71 -15.55
N LYS A 198 22.23 -4.79 -16.75
CA LYS A 198 22.95 -4.57 -18.02
C LYS A 198 23.20 -3.08 -18.24
#